data_AF-B8ZVV2-F1
#
_entry.id   AF-B8ZVV2-F1
#
_cell.length_a   1.000
_cell.length_b   1.000
_cell.length_c   1.000
_cell.angle_alpha   90.00
_cell.angle_beta   90.00
_cell.angle_gamma   90.00
#
_symmetry.space_group_name_H-M   'P 1'
#
loop_
_entity.id
_entity.type
_entity.pdbx_description
1 polymer ?
#
loop_
_entity_poly.entity_id
_entity_poly.type
_entity_poly.pdbx_seq_one_letter_code
_entity_poly.pdbx_strand_id
1 'polypeptide(L)'
;MAFISSGYNPDKPMENRITDIGPRKYDEFYPPVVANNKGKWLYHEYLQPGIMVHVAESGDEVYTVRCGGARLMSVTHIREMCEIADKHCDGYLRFTTRNNIEFMVDSKDKIEPLKKDLESRKFKGGSFKFPIGGTGAGISNIVHTQGWIHCHTPATDASGTVKATMDVLFEDFQQHRMPAHVRVSMACCLNMCGAVH
;
A
#
# COMPACT_ATOMS: atom_id res chain seq x y z
N MET A 1 14.82 11.92 -28.27
CA MET A 1 14.76 10.51 -27.85
C MET A 1 14.73 9.65 -29.10
N ALA A 2 15.56 8.60 -29.16
CA ALA A 2 15.52 7.63 -30.26
C ALA A 2 14.36 6.64 -30.04
N PHE A 3 13.83 6.09 -31.13
CA PHE A 3 12.90 4.97 -31.06
C PHE A 3 13.66 3.70 -30.70
N ILE A 4 13.22 3.01 -29.64
CA ILE A 4 13.76 1.72 -29.21
C ILE A 4 12.62 0.71 -29.27
N SER A 5 12.70 -0.23 -30.21
CA SER A 5 11.65 -1.25 -30.40
C SER A 5 11.63 -2.24 -29.24
N SER A 6 10.44 -2.70 -28.86
CA SER A 6 10.25 -3.84 -27.95
C SER A 6 10.39 -5.20 -28.63
N GLY A 7 10.52 -5.24 -29.96
CA GLY A 7 10.36 -6.43 -30.80
C GLY A 7 8.98 -6.56 -31.45
N TYR A 8 8.03 -5.67 -31.13
CA TYR A 8 6.74 -5.57 -31.83
C TYR A 8 6.94 -5.14 -33.29
N ASN A 9 6.20 -5.78 -34.20
CA ASN A 9 6.20 -5.45 -35.63
C ASN A 9 4.86 -4.79 -36.03
N PRO A 10 4.85 -3.49 -36.41
CA PRO A 10 3.63 -2.81 -36.84
C PRO A 10 3.06 -3.34 -38.17
N ASP A 11 3.88 -3.92 -39.04
CA ASP A 11 3.43 -4.51 -40.31
C ASP A 11 2.79 -5.90 -40.11
N LYS A 12 3.08 -6.55 -38.97
CA LYS A 12 2.55 -7.86 -38.59
C LYS A 12 2.02 -7.83 -37.16
N PRO A 13 0.95 -7.06 -36.89
CA PRO A 13 0.51 -6.77 -35.53
C PRO A 13 -0.01 -8.00 -34.75
N MET A 14 -0.23 -9.12 -35.42
CA MET A 14 -0.68 -10.37 -34.80
C MET A 14 0.45 -11.38 -34.55
N GLU A 15 1.63 -11.17 -35.14
CA GLU A 15 2.79 -12.04 -34.95
C GLU A 15 3.33 -11.89 -33.51
N ASN A 16 3.59 -13.02 -32.83
CA ASN A 16 4.08 -13.08 -31.44
C ASN A 16 3.21 -12.36 -30.39
N ARG A 17 1.93 -12.09 -30.70
CA ARG A 17 0.99 -11.48 -29.75
C ARG A 17 0.56 -12.51 -28.71
N ILE A 18 0.83 -12.23 -27.44
CA ILE A 18 0.33 -13.00 -26.29
C ILE A 18 -0.91 -12.30 -25.74
N THR A 19 -2.02 -13.01 -25.59
CA THR A 19 -3.28 -12.49 -25.01
C THR A 19 -3.89 -13.48 -24.01
N ASP A 20 -4.86 -13.01 -23.23
CA ASP A 20 -5.71 -13.84 -22.37
C ASP A 20 -4.97 -14.61 -21.25
N ILE A 21 -3.80 -14.11 -20.82
CA ILE A 21 -2.99 -14.74 -19.75
C ILE A 21 -3.41 -14.39 -18.32
N GLY A 22 -4.23 -13.35 -18.13
CA GLY A 22 -4.64 -12.89 -16.79
C GLY A 22 -3.49 -12.35 -15.93
N PRO A 23 -3.69 -12.25 -14.60
CA PRO A 23 -2.64 -11.85 -13.65
C PRO A 23 -1.69 -13.02 -13.32
N ARG A 24 -0.50 -12.69 -12.83
CA ARG A 24 0.36 -13.66 -12.11
C ARG A 24 -0.36 -14.17 -10.87
N LYS A 25 -0.11 -15.42 -10.49
CA LYS A 25 -0.78 -16.01 -9.34
C LYS A 25 -0.17 -15.41 -8.06
N TYR A 26 -1.01 -15.05 -7.10
CA TYR A 26 -0.57 -14.31 -5.92
C TYR A 26 0.43 -15.06 -5.03
N ASP A 27 0.45 -16.40 -5.08
CA ASP A 27 1.28 -17.25 -4.24
C ASP A 27 2.74 -17.32 -4.72
N GLU A 28 3.02 -16.83 -5.91
CA GLU A 28 4.38 -16.57 -6.40
C GLU A 28 5.09 -15.45 -5.60
N PHE A 29 4.35 -14.67 -4.82
CA PHE A 29 4.84 -13.48 -4.12
C PHE A 29 4.59 -13.51 -2.61
N TYR A 30 4.28 -14.67 -2.03
CA TYR A 30 4.12 -14.79 -0.59
C TYR A 30 5.48 -14.80 0.12
N PRO A 31 5.63 -14.03 1.22
CA PRO A 31 6.69 -14.32 2.18
C PRO A 31 6.60 -15.77 2.65
N PRO A 32 7.73 -16.47 2.91
CA PRO A 32 7.72 -17.87 3.31
C PRO A 32 6.81 -18.16 4.52
N VAL A 33 6.82 -17.30 5.55
CA VAL A 33 5.94 -17.45 6.72
C VAL A 33 4.45 -17.40 6.35
N VAL A 34 4.07 -16.61 5.35
CA VAL A 34 2.68 -16.53 4.86
C VAL A 34 2.33 -17.77 4.03
N ALA A 35 3.23 -18.21 3.16
CA ALA A 35 3.04 -19.40 2.33
C ALA A 35 2.84 -20.66 3.20
N ASN A 36 3.69 -20.85 4.20
CA ASN A 36 3.69 -22.02 5.07
C ASN A 36 2.45 -22.10 5.99
N ASN A 37 1.91 -20.94 6.39
CA ASN A 37 0.81 -20.84 7.36
C ASN A 37 -0.53 -20.41 6.75
N LYS A 38 -0.62 -20.35 5.42
CA LYS A 38 -1.85 -19.95 4.72
C LYS A 38 -3.03 -20.85 5.11
N GLY A 39 -4.05 -20.23 5.70
CA GLY A 39 -5.28 -20.92 6.12
C GLY A 39 -5.19 -21.56 7.51
N LYS A 40 -4.09 -21.34 8.25
CA LYS A 40 -3.83 -21.90 9.59
C LYS A 40 -3.50 -20.81 10.61
N TRP A 41 -4.14 -19.65 10.49
CA TRP A 41 -3.96 -18.54 11.42
C TRP A 41 -4.92 -18.66 12.59
N LEU A 42 -4.41 -18.58 13.82
CA LEU A 42 -5.20 -18.67 15.05
C LEU A 42 -5.81 -17.33 15.45
N TYR A 43 -4.99 -16.30 15.56
CA TYR A 43 -5.43 -14.98 16.01
C TYR A 43 -4.51 -13.87 15.47
N HIS A 44 -4.93 -12.63 15.72
CA HIS A 44 -4.13 -11.45 15.46
C HIS A 44 -4.26 -10.44 16.61
N GLU A 45 -3.28 -9.56 16.72
CA GLU A 45 -3.26 -8.49 17.72
C GLU A 45 -2.70 -7.20 17.12
N TYR A 46 -3.24 -6.05 17.53
CA TYR A 46 -2.62 -4.75 17.29
C TYR A 46 -1.63 -4.44 18.41
N LEU A 47 -0.34 -4.47 18.09
CA LEU A 47 0.72 -4.19 19.07
C LEU A 47 0.85 -2.68 19.34
N GLN A 48 0.64 -1.87 18.30
CA GLN A 48 0.58 -0.41 18.34
C GLN A 48 -0.07 0.10 17.04
N PRO A 49 -0.39 1.41 16.92
CA PRO A 49 -0.83 1.98 15.65
C PRO A 49 0.15 1.66 14.51
N GLY A 50 -0.39 1.08 13.44
CA GLY A 50 0.37 0.64 12.26
C GLY A 50 1.12 -0.68 12.40
N ILE A 51 1.12 -1.36 13.56
CA ILE A 51 1.83 -2.64 13.73
C ILE A 51 0.90 -3.71 14.29
N MET A 52 0.85 -4.85 13.61
CA MET A 52 0.04 -6.01 14.00
C MET A 52 0.83 -7.31 13.88
N VAL A 53 0.46 -8.31 14.67
CA VAL A 53 0.98 -9.67 14.58
C VAL A 53 -0.16 -10.63 14.22
N HIS A 54 0.13 -11.63 13.41
CA HIS A 54 -0.71 -12.82 13.24
C HIS A 54 0.07 -14.03 13.75
N VAL A 55 -0.60 -14.91 14.49
CA VAL A 55 -0.01 -16.12 15.06
C VAL A 55 -0.67 -17.35 14.44
N ALA A 56 0.13 -18.27 13.94
CA ALA A 56 -0.32 -19.50 13.30
C ALA A 56 -0.55 -20.63 14.31
N GLU A 57 -1.25 -21.69 13.88
CA GLU A 57 -1.41 -22.93 14.65
C GLU A 57 -0.08 -23.59 15.02
N SER A 58 0.96 -23.40 14.20
CA SER A 58 2.33 -23.87 14.46
C SER A 58 3.05 -23.09 15.57
N GLY A 59 2.53 -21.91 15.94
CA GLY A 59 3.23 -20.93 16.76
C GLY A 59 4.06 -19.92 15.95
N ASP A 60 4.14 -20.06 14.62
CA ASP A 60 4.82 -19.07 13.76
C ASP A 60 4.11 -17.71 13.85
N GLU A 61 4.89 -16.64 13.83
CA GLU A 61 4.39 -15.27 13.88
C GLU A 61 4.76 -14.50 12.61
N VAL A 62 3.85 -13.65 12.14
CA VAL A 62 4.17 -12.65 11.13
C VAL A 62 3.76 -11.27 11.61
N TYR A 63 4.72 -10.37 11.65
CA TYR A 63 4.56 -9.00 12.06
C TYR A 63 4.44 -8.11 10.84
N THR A 64 3.37 -7.32 10.79
CA THR A 64 3.09 -6.41 9.67
C THR A 64 3.20 -4.97 10.13
N VAL A 65 4.02 -4.18 9.44
CA VAL A 65 4.11 -2.72 9.58
C VAL A 65 3.39 -2.07 8.41
N ARG A 66 2.27 -1.39 8.69
CA ARG A 66 1.44 -0.67 7.73
C ARG A 66 1.85 0.79 7.64
N CYS A 67 2.08 1.25 6.42
CA CYS A 67 2.45 2.62 6.09
C CYS A 67 1.44 3.28 5.16
N GLY A 68 1.21 4.57 5.37
CA GLY A 68 0.44 5.41 4.45
C GLY A 68 1.11 5.48 3.08
N GLY A 69 0.31 5.45 2.02
CA GLY A 69 0.76 5.65 0.64
C GLY A 69 -0.13 6.65 -0.08
N ALA A 70 0.46 7.49 -0.93
CA ALA A 70 -0.27 8.54 -1.66
C ALA A 70 -1.15 8.01 -2.82
N ARG A 71 -1.11 6.69 -3.09
CA ARG A 71 -1.69 5.99 -4.24
C ARG A 71 -1.11 6.43 -5.59
N LEU A 72 -1.19 7.71 -5.94
CA LEU A 72 -0.43 8.28 -7.05
C LEU A 72 1.04 8.41 -6.62
N MET A 73 1.95 7.72 -7.32
CA MET A 73 3.35 7.66 -6.94
C MET A 73 4.26 7.52 -8.16
N SER A 74 5.52 7.93 -8.01
CA SER A 74 6.54 7.78 -9.03
C SER A 74 7.18 6.38 -8.97
N VAL A 75 7.80 5.96 -10.08
CA VAL A 75 8.61 4.74 -10.12
C VAL A 75 9.78 4.78 -9.14
N THR A 76 10.32 5.96 -8.84
CA THR A 76 11.39 6.14 -7.84
C THR A 76 10.88 5.80 -6.44
N HIS A 77 9.65 6.19 -6.10
CA HIS A 77 9.06 5.87 -4.81
C HIS A 77 8.75 4.37 -4.69
N ILE A 78 8.29 3.72 -5.77
CA ILE A 78 8.12 2.26 -5.81
C ILE A 78 9.47 1.54 -5.62
N ARG A 79 10.53 1.99 -6.29
CA ARG A 79 11.88 1.41 -6.11
C ARG A 79 12.40 1.57 -4.69
N GLU A 80 12.08 2.68 -4.03
CA GLU A 80 12.40 2.89 -2.61
C GLU A 80 11.61 1.94 -1.69
N MET A 81 10.36 1.60 -2.02
CA MET A 81 9.63 0.53 -1.32
C MET A 81 10.31 -0.82 -1.50
N CYS A 82 10.76 -1.15 -2.72
CA CYS A 82 11.51 -2.37 -3.00
C CYS A 82 12.82 -2.42 -2.22
N GLU A 83 13.59 -1.32 -2.15
CA GLU A 83 14.81 -1.22 -1.35
C GLU A 83 14.56 -1.57 0.13
N ILE A 84 13.47 -1.06 0.71
CA ILE A 84 13.08 -1.35 2.10
C ILE A 84 12.70 -2.84 2.23
N ALA A 85 11.93 -3.37 1.29
CA ALA A 85 11.53 -4.76 1.29
C ALA A 85 12.73 -5.72 1.15
N ASP A 86 13.67 -5.42 0.25
CA ASP A 86 14.91 -6.19 0.08
C ASP A 86 15.76 -6.17 1.36
N LYS A 87 15.82 -5.02 2.03
CA LYS A 87 16.64 -4.83 3.23
C LYS A 87 16.06 -5.50 4.49
N HIS A 88 14.73 -5.50 4.64
CA HIS A 88 14.09 -5.89 5.91
C HIS A 88 13.11 -7.06 5.80
N CYS A 89 12.60 -7.36 4.60
CA CYS A 89 11.45 -8.24 4.37
C CYS A 89 11.72 -9.28 3.27
N ASP A 90 13.00 -9.61 2.99
CA ASP A 90 13.43 -10.57 1.98
C ASP A 90 12.85 -10.32 0.57
N GLY A 91 12.64 -9.04 0.23
CA GLY A 91 12.08 -8.60 -1.05
C GLY A 91 10.55 -8.65 -1.14
N TYR A 92 9.86 -9.02 -0.06
CA TYR A 92 8.40 -9.10 -0.02
C TYR A 92 7.76 -7.84 0.56
N LEU A 93 6.69 -7.38 -0.09
CA LEU A 93 5.78 -6.36 0.43
C LEU A 93 4.40 -6.58 -0.17
N ARG A 94 3.37 -5.94 0.38
CA ARG A 94 2.03 -5.93 -0.22
C ARG A 94 1.37 -4.57 -0.14
N PHE A 95 0.32 -4.40 -0.92
CA PHE A 95 -0.58 -3.26 -0.82
C PHE A 95 -1.92 -3.70 -0.23
N THR A 96 -2.51 -2.82 0.57
CA THR A 96 -3.85 -3.02 1.12
C THR A 96 -4.92 -2.57 0.11
N THR A 97 -6.17 -2.97 0.35
CA THR A 97 -7.35 -2.51 -0.41
C THR A 97 -7.62 -1.00 -0.27
N ARG A 98 -6.90 -0.29 0.59
CA ARG A 98 -6.97 1.17 0.75
C ARG A 98 -5.68 1.87 0.36
N ASN A 99 -4.84 1.23 -0.45
CA ASN A 99 -3.61 1.78 -1.03
C ASN A 99 -2.52 2.14 -0.01
N ASN A 100 -2.64 1.67 1.23
CA ASN A 100 -1.50 1.60 2.15
C ASN A 100 -0.53 0.49 1.74
N ILE A 101 0.72 0.63 2.15
CA ILE A 101 1.80 -0.34 1.95
C ILE A 101 1.95 -1.14 3.24
N GLU A 102 2.26 -2.43 3.13
CA GLU A 102 2.57 -3.29 4.25
C GLU A 102 3.87 -4.05 4.02
N PHE A 103 4.76 -3.94 5.00
CA PHE A 103 6.01 -4.67 5.12
C PHE A 103 5.83 -5.76 6.18
N MET A 104 6.33 -6.96 5.92
CA MET A 104 6.13 -8.12 6.80
C MET A 104 7.47 -8.72 7.21
N VAL A 105 7.63 -8.98 8.51
CA VAL A 105 8.80 -9.65 9.08
C VAL A 105 8.34 -10.82 9.94
N ASP A 106 9.16 -11.85 10.06
CA ASP A 106 8.87 -13.13 10.73
C ASP A 106 9.34 -13.17 12.19
N SER A 107 9.93 -12.09 12.70
CA SER A 107 10.38 -12.04 14.09
C SER A 107 10.22 -10.64 14.71
N LYS A 108 9.97 -10.62 16.03
CA LYS A 108 9.67 -9.38 16.77
C LYS A 108 10.84 -8.39 16.79
N ASP A 109 12.05 -8.90 16.84
CA ASP A 109 13.29 -8.09 16.88
C ASP A 109 13.55 -7.33 15.58
N LYS A 110 12.98 -7.77 14.45
CA LYS A 110 13.06 -7.08 13.15
C LYS A 110 12.13 -5.87 13.02
N ILE A 111 11.14 -5.73 13.91
CA ILE A 111 10.16 -4.62 13.85
C ILE A 111 10.83 -3.27 14.05
N GLU A 112 11.66 -3.14 15.08
CA GLU A 112 12.24 -1.84 15.47
C GLU A 112 13.25 -1.31 14.44
N PRO A 113 14.15 -2.14 13.85
CA PRO A 113 14.97 -1.72 12.72
C PRO A 113 14.15 -1.21 11.51
N LEU A 114 13.10 -1.95 11.13
CA LEU A 114 12.22 -1.57 10.02
C LEU A 114 11.48 -0.25 10.31
N LYS A 115 10.90 -0.14 11.51
CA LYS A 115 10.17 1.05 11.97
C LYS A 115 11.04 2.31 11.92
N LYS A 116 12.27 2.24 12.46
CA LYS A 116 13.22 3.36 12.42
C LYS A 116 13.58 3.80 11.00
N ASP A 117 13.79 2.84 10.10
CA ASP A 117 14.09 3.13 8.70
C ASP A 117 12.92 3.87 8.04
N LEU A 118 11.70 3.35 8.20
CA LEU A 118 10.46 3.97 7.68
C LEU A 118 10.23 5.39 8.22
N GLU A 119 10.37 5.59 9.52
CA GLU A 119 10.16 6.89 10.19
C GLU A 119 11.21 7.94 9.79
N SER A 120 12.42 7.51 9.42
CA SER A 120 13.51 8.40 8.98
C SER A 120 13.28 8.99 7.58
N ARG A 121 12.38 8.39 6.78
CA ARG A 121 12.22 8.71 5.36
C ARG A 121 11.20 9.83 5.13
N LYS A 122 11.69 10.98 4.67
CA LYS A 122 10.88 12.16 4.32
C LYS A 122 11.18 12.66 2.92
N PHE A 123 10.19 13.27 2.27
CA PHE A 123 10.42 14.06 1.07
C PHE A 123 11.12 15.38 1.44
N LYS A 124 11.77 16.02 0.46
CA LYS A 124 12.42 17.33 0.64
C LYS A 124 11.48 18.39 1.24
N GLY A 125 10.18 18.31 0.94
CA GLY A 125 9.14 19.20 1.49
C GLY A 125 8.69 18.87 2.91
N GLY A 126 9.30 17.89 3.58
CA GLY A 126 9.05 17.56 4.99
C GLY A 126 7.98 16.50 5.24
N SER A 127 7.16 16.15 4.26
CA SER A 127 6.18 15.07 4.39
C SER A 127 6.85 13.71 4.58
N PHE A 128 6.27 12.87 5.43
CA PHE A 128 6.70 11.48 5.59
C PHE A 128 6.48 10.70 4.29
N LYS A 129 7.46 9.88 3.91
CA LYS A 129 7.33 8.95 2.78
C LYS A 129 6.51 7.73 3.16
N PHE A 130 6.70 7.22 4.39
CA PHE A 130 6.09 5.99 4.88
C PHE A 130 5.55 6.15 6.31
N PRO A 131 4.59 7.07 6.55
CA PRO A 131 4.05 7.26 7.89
C PRO A 131 3.39 5.97 8.40
N ILE A 132 3.77 5.49 9.57
CA ILE A 132 3.24 4.26 10.17
C ILE A 132 1.90 4.54 10.83
N GLY A 133 0.89 3.70 10.57
CA GLY A 133 -0.45 3.88 11.11
C GLY A 133 -1.55 3.11 10.36
N GLY A 134 -2.80 3.53 10.54
CA GLY A 134 -3.95 3.05 9.78
C GLY A 134 -4.42 1.63 10.14
N THR A 135 -4.17 1.18 11.37
CA THR A 135 -4.75 -0.03 11.98
C THR A 135 -5.81 0.35 13.02
N GLY A 136 -6.60 -0.61 13.48
CA GLY A 136 -7.53 -0.40 14.60
C GLY A 136 -8.59 0.69 14.37
N ALA A 137 -9.04 1.30 15.48
CA ALA A 137 -10.06 2.35 15.49
C ALA A 137 -9.44 3.74 15.25
N GLY A 138 -8.99 3.98 14.02
CA GLY A 138 -8.45 5.27 13.55
C GLY A 138 -9.05 5.70 12.22
N ILE A 139 -8.28 6.44 11.41
CA ILE A 139 -8.63 6.82 10.04
C ILE A 139 -7.55 6.32 9.09
N SER A 140 -7.87 5.34 8.25
CA SER A 140 -6.86 4.65 7.42
C SER A 140 -7.01 4.94 5.94
N ASN A 141 -6.26 5.96 5.48
CA ASN A 141 -6.20 6.44 4.09
C ASN A 141 -7.56 6.84 3.50
N ILE A 142 -7.57 7.43 2.32
CA ILE A 142 -8.77 7.83 1.58
C ILE A 142 -8.76 7.15 0.22
N VAL A 143 -9.73 6.25 0.00
CA VAL A 143 -9.99 5.70 -1.34
C VAL A 143 -10.43 6.84 -2.23
N HIS A 144 -9.72 7.06 -3.34
CA HIS A 144 -9.95 8.23 -4.18
C HIS A 144 -9.74 7.99 -5.67
N THR A 145 -10.24 8.93 -6.46
CA THR A 145 -10.32 8.84 -7.93
C THR A 145 -9.21 9.58 -8.66
N GLN A 146 -9.36 9.77 -9.98
CA GLN A 146 -8.39 10.45 -10.82
C GLN A 146 -8.39 11.98 -10.62
N GLY A 147 -9.54 12.63 -10.45
CA GLY A 147 -9.58 14.10 -10.38
C GLY A 147 -9.06 14.77 -11.66
N TRP A 148 -8.40 15.91 -11.51
CA TRP A 148 -7.85 16.69 -12.63
C TRP A 148 -6.58 16.08 -13.24
N ILE A 149 -6.00 15.07 -12.59
CA ILE A 149 -4.77 14.42 -13.07
C ILE A 149 -4.99 13.65 -14.38
N HIS A 150 -6.20 13.10 -14.59
CA HIS A 150 -6.41 12.22 -15.76
C HIS A 150 -7.87 12.09 -16.24
N CYS A 151 -8.88 12.47 -15.45
CA CYS A 151 -10.27 12.30 -15.89
C CYS A 151 -10.73 13.52 -16.71
N HIS A 152 -11.62 13.31 -17.68
CA HIS A 152 -12.25 14.38 -18.46
C HIS A 152 -13.66 14.77 -17.96
N THR A 153 -14.24 14.01 -17.03
CA THR A 153 -15.52 14.34 -16.37
C THR A 153 -15.42 14.76 -14.89
N PRO A 154 -14.28 15.23 -14.33
CA PRO A 154 -14.21 15.60 -12.92
C PRO A 154 -14.94 16.92 -12.69
N ALA A 155 -15.69 17.00 -11.59
CA ALA A 155 -16.22 18.25 -11.04
C ALA A 155 -15.26 18.86 -9.99
N THR A 156 -14.26 18.10 -9.52
CA THR A 156 -13.24 18.56 -8.56
C THR A 156 -11.98 17.68 -8.64
N ASP A 157 -10.88 18.09 -8.01
CA ASP A 157 -9.67 17.29 -7.91
C ASP A 157 -9.76 16.20 -6.83
N ALA A 158 -9.00 15.11 -7.02
CA ALA A 158 -8.92 14.00 -6.07
C ALA A 158 -7.66 14.04 -5.22
N SER A 159 -6.47 14.07 -5.81
CA SER A 159 -5.23 13.96 -5.03
C SER A 159 -4.99 15.16 -4.11
N GLY A 160 -5.32 16.38 -4.56
CA GLY A 160 -5.24 17.59 -3.76
C GLY A 160 -6.19 17.59 -2.57
N THR A 161 -7.46 17.22 -2.78
CA THR A 161 -8.47 17.15 -1.70
C THR A 161 -8.10 16.08 -0.67
N VAL A 162 -7.65 14.90 -1.12
CA VAL A 162 -7.16 13.84 -0.23
C VAL A 162 -5.96 14.29 0.59
N LYS A 163 -4.98 14.94 -0.03
CA LYS A 163 -3.80 15.45 0.69
C LYS A 163 -4.21 16.46 1.76
N ALA A 164 -5.04 17.44 1.41
CA ALA A 164 -5.51 18.44 2.36
C ALA A 164 -6.27 17.81 3.54
N THR A 165 -7.15 16.83 3.28
CA THR A 165 -7.90 16.14 4.33
C THR A 165 -7.01 15.25 5.20
N MET A 166 -6.11 14.46 4.61
CA MET A 166 -5.22 13.58 5.37
C MET A 166 -4.20 14.33 6.22
N ASP A 167 -3.85 15.58 5.87
CA ASP A 167 -2.99 16.41 6.72
C ASP A 167 -3.69 16.82 8.02
N VAL A 168 -4.99 17.10 7.95
CA VAL A 168 -5.81 17.40 9.14
C VAL A 168 -6.05 16.14 9.97
N LEU A 169 -6.31 15.01 9.31
CA LEU A 169 -6.61 13.73 9.95
C LEU A 169 -5.36 12.89 10.26
N PHE A 170 -4.16 13.46 10.14
CA PHE A 170 -2.91 12.71 10.23
C PHE A 170 -2.72 12.08 11.63
N GLU A 171 -3.13 12.79 12.67
CA GLU A 171 -3.07 12.26 14.04
C GLU A 171 -3.97 11.03 14.21
N ASP A 172 -5.18 11.06 13.63
CA ASP A 172 -6.12 9.93 13.67
C ASP A 172 -5.66 8.73 12.84
N PHE A 173 -4.78 8.95 11.87
CA PHE A 173 -4.09 7.87 11.16
C PHE A 173 -3.06 7.17 12.06
N GLN A 174 -2.43 7.89 12.99
CA GLN A 174 -1.39 7.36 13.86
C GLN A 174 -1.89 6.90 15.24
N GLN A 175 -3.20 6.90 15.48
CA GLN A 175 -3.79 6.57 16.78
C GLN A 175 -5.03 5.66 16.66
N HIS A 176 -5.40 5.02 17.76
CA HIS A 176 -6.63 4.22 17.91
C HIS A 176 -7.65 4.92 18.82
N ARG A 177 -7.97 6.19 18.53
CA ARG A 177 -8.81 7.02 19.41
C ARG A 177 -10.25 7.24 18.91
N MET A 178 -10.63 6.64 17.79
CA MET A 178 -12.01 6.69 17.30
C MET A 178 -12.87 5.63 18.01
N PRO A 179 -14.19 5.80 18.13
CA PRO A 179 -15.08 4.76 18.67
C PRO A 179 -15.10 3.48 17.83
N ALA A 180 -14.85 3.61 16.52
CA ALA A 180 -14.71 2.54 15.55
C ALA A 180 -13.85 3.01 14.39
N HIS A 181 -13.52 2.11 13.47
CA HIS A 181 -12.75 2.48 12.28
C HIS A 181 -13.56 3.41 11.36
N VAL A 182 -13.07 4.61 11.10
CA VAL A 182 -13.74 5.59 10.24
C VAL A 182 -13.17 5.50 8.82
N ARG A 183 -14.06 5.37 7.84
CA ARG A 183 -13.70 5.29 6.41
C ARG A 183 -14.09 6.57 5.71
N VAL A 184 -13.10 7.23 5.13
CA VAL A 184 -13.30 8.39 4.26
C VAL A 184 -13.02 7.96 2.82
N SER A 185 -13.84 8.40 1.88
CA SER A 185 -13.66 8.15 0.45
C SER A 185 -13.94 9.43 -0.33
N MET A 186 -13.35 9.56 -1.51
CA MET A 186 -13.48 10.73 -2.35
C MET A 186 -13.71 10.33 -3.81
N ALA A 187 -14.73 10.89 -4.46
CA ALA A 187 -14.92 10.76 -5.89
C ALA A 187 -15.02 12.15 -6.54
N CYS A 188 -14.34 12.31 -7.67
CA CYS A 188 -14.26 13.58 -8.38
C CYS A 188 -15.54 13.95 -9.13
N CYS A 189 -16.50 13.02 -9.27
CA CYS A 189 -17.81 13.27 -9.89
C CYS A 189 -18.83 12.24 -9.39
N LEU A 190 -20.09 12.41 -9.81
CA LEU A 190 -21.22 11.57 -9.43
C LEU A 190 -21.19 10.13 -9.99
N ASN A 191 -20.25 9.81 -10.88
CA ASN A 191 -20.01 8.40 -11.24
C ASN A 191 -19.47 7.60 -10.04
N MET A 192 -18.98 8.31 -9.00
CA MET A 192 -18.67 7.74 -7.69
C MET A 192 -17.73 6.53 -7.73
N CYS A 193 -16.75 6.54 -8.64
CA CYS A 193 -15.76 5.47 -8.74
C CYS A 193 -15.04 5.27 -7.41
N GLY A 194 -15.19 4.10 -6.80
CA GLY A 194 -14.64 3.79 -5.47
C GLY A 194 -15.74 3.52 -4.47
N ALA A 195 -15.69 4.17 -3.30
CA ALA A 195 -16.49 3.80 -2.13
C ALA A 195 -17.08 5.03 -1.42
N VAL A 196 -17.62 5.99 -2.19
CA VAL A 196 -18.29 7.18 -1.63
C VAL A 196 -19.72 6.85 -1.16
N HIS A 197 -20.44 5.99 -1.88
CA HIS A 197 -21.72 5.42 -1.45
C HIS A 197 -21.48 4.20 -0.55
#